data_AF-A0A349JEN6-F1
#
_entry.id   AF-A0A349JEN6-F1
#
_cell.length_a   1.000
_cell.length_b   1.000
_cell.length_c   1.000
_cell.angle_alpha   90.00
_cell.angle_beta   90.00
_cell.angle_gamma   90.00
#
_symmetry.space_group_name_H-M   'P 1'
#
loop_
_entity.id
_entity.type
_entity.pdbx_description
1 polymer ?
#
loop_
_entity_poly.entity_id
_entity_poly.type
_entity_poly.pdbx_seq_one_letter_code
_entity_poly.pdbx_strand_id
1 'polypeptide(L)'
;MPLDDSLRANALQLLYTLQANLQANTPTNPAGDDEDQELVMAIVPLFQQHLQEAQQQGREQGREEGQRLILESFLQVRFGDLDPLTLTFLRPISALPTAEFTMLLVQLSMLPIAQTDRQQVQNLLAESVLSNRFSASAQVEQRPVNLIPDLLALSPENLSLLLSELPQLSLEDLMARLSERST
;
A
#
# COMPACT_ATOMS: atom_id res chain seq x y z
N MET A 1 14.59 4.29 -9.82
CA MET A 1 15.25 3.53 -8.74
C MET A 1 15.23 4.39 -7.48
N PRO A 2 14.86 3.88 -6.30
CA PRO A 2 14.69 4.67 -5.07
C PRO A 2 15.93 4.69 -4.14
N LEU A 3 17.12 4.43 -4.67
CA LEU A 3 18.35 4.37 -3.87
C LEU A 3 18.88 5.73 -3.39
N ASP A 4 18.41 6.85 -3.97
CA ASP A 4 18.88 8.19 -3.60
C ASP A 4 18.19 8.78 -2.37
N ASP A 5 16.94 8.41 -2.10
CA ASP A 5 16.17 9.01 -1.00
C ASP A 5 16.70 8.58 0.38
N SER A 6 17.12 7.32 0.49
CA SER A 6 17.72 6.80 1.73
C SER A 6 19.10 7.40 2.03
N LEU A 7 19.91 7.64 0.99
CA LEU A 7 21.22 8.27 1.15
C LEU A 7 21.07 9.76 1.50
N ARG A 8 20.14 10.45 0.84
CA ARG A 8 19.80 11.86 1.12
C ARG A 8 19.28 12.04 2.55
N ALA A 9 18.41 11.15 3.00
CA ALA A 9 17.90 11.11 4.38
C ALA A 9 19.04 11.03 5.41
N ASN A 10 19.93 10.05 5.23
CA ASN A 10 21.06 9.82 6.13
C ASN A 10 22.03 11.00 6.13
N ALA A 11 22.31 11.57 4.95
CA ALA A 11 23.17 12.75 4.83
C ALA A 11 22.56 13.98 5.56
N LEU A 12 21.27 14.24 5.38
CA LEU A 12 20.57 15.34 6.07
C LEU A 12 20.52 15.13 7.59
N GLN A 13 20.31 13.89 8.05
CA GLN A 13 20.33 13.58 9.48
C GLN A 13 21.72 13.76 10.09
N LEU A 14 22.77 13.33 9.40
CA LEU A 14 24.16 13.54 9.83
C LEU A 14 24.53 15.02 9.85
N LEU A 15 24.13 15.79 8.83
CA LEU A 15 24.34 17.24 8.77
C LEU A 15 23.63 17.98 9.91
N TYR A 16 22.38 17.63 10.21
CA TYR A 16 21.66 18.19 11.35
C TYR A 16 22.31 17.81 12.69
N THR A 17 22.81 16.58 12.82
CA THR A 17 23.51 16.12 14.03
C THR A 17 24.83 16.88 14.22
N LEU A 18 25.58 17.11 13.13
CA LEU A 18 26.78 17.93 13.15
C LEU A 18 26.43 19.36 13.57
N GLN A 19 25.42 19.96 12.96
CA GLN A 19 24.93 21.31 13.27
C GLN A 19 24.53 21.44 14.75
N ALA A 20 23.74 20.51 15.29
CA ALA A 20 23.31 20.53 16.68
C ALA A 20 24.50 20.42 17.66
N ASN A 21 25.51 19.62 17.31
CA ASN A 21 26.76 19.53 18.07
C ASN A 21 27.60 20.81 17.97
N LEU A 22 27.63 21.46 16.80
CA LEU A 22 28.32 22.74 16.63
C LEU A 22 27.66 23.83 17.47
N GLN A 23 26.32 23.91 17.47
CA GLN A 23 25.53 24.82 18.30
C GLN A 23 25.70 24.58 19.80
N ALA A 24 25.73 23.31 20.23
CA ALA A 24 25.94 22.95 21.63
C ALA A 24 27.36 23.28 22.14
N ASN A 25 28.36 23.30 21.24
CA ASN A 25 29.75 23.65 21.54
C ASN A 25 30.08 25.13 21.22
N THR A 26 29.09 25.98 20.95
CA THR A 26 29.24 27.43 20.72
C THR A 26 29.29 28.34 21.97
N PRO A 27 29.66 27.95 23.21
CA PRO A 27 29.99 28.95 24.23
C PRO A 27 31.29 29.73 23.95
N THR A 28 32.12 29.29 22.99
CA THR A 28 33.51 29.73 22.84
C THR A 28 33.85 30.50 21.56
N ASN A 29 32.92 30.71 20.62
CA ASN A 29 33.19 31.53 19.43
C ASN A 29 31.99 32.42 19.06
N PRO A 30 32.03 33.73 19.37
CA PRO A 30 30.96 34.69 19.04
C PRO A 30 30.99 35.16 17.58
N ALA A 31 31.88 34.61 16.74
CA ALA A 31 31.90 34.80 15.30
C ALA A 31 31.69 33.42 14.64
N GLY A 32 30.44 32.96 14.56
CA GLY A 32 30.11 31.94 13.56
C GLY A 32 30.18 32.64 12.21
N ASP A 33 31.01 32.13 11.30
CA ASP A 33 31.13 32.70 9.95
C ASP A 33 29.74 32.74 9.30
N ASP A 34 29.47 33.79 8.52
CA ASP A 34 28.17 33.99 7.84
C ASP A 34 27.74 32.74 7.04
N GLU A 35 28.72 31.96 6.57
CA GLU A 35 28.56 30.68 5.87
C GLU A 35 27.87 29.61 6.73
N ASP A 36 28.22 29.50 8.03
CA ASP A 36 27.59 28.53 8.95
C ASP A 36 26.12 28.90 9.20
N GLN A 37 25.80 30.19 9.26
CA GLN A 37 24.41 30.65 9.43
C GLN A 37 23.58 30.47 8.16
N GLU A 38 24.18 30.67 6.98
CA GLU A 38 23.52 30.48 5.69
C GLU A 38 23.21 29.00 5.43
N LEU A 39 24.15 28.10 5.76
CA LEU A 39 23.95 26.64 5.73
C LEU A 39 22.83 26.20 6.68
N VAL A 40 22.75 26.78 7.89
CA VAL A 40 21.68 26.50 8.86
C VAL A 40 20.31 26.89 8.31
N MET A 41 20.19 28.06 7.69
CA MET A 41 18.93 28.53 7.11
C MET A 41 18.46 27.66 5.93
N ALA A 42 19.40 27.08 5.18
CA ALA A 42 19.08 26.21 4.04
C ALA A 42 18.73 24.76 4.46
N ILE A 43 19.42 24.19 5.45
CA ILE A 43 19.30 22.75 5.79
C ILE A 43 18.07 22.46 6.68
N VAL A 44 17.76 23.33 7.64
CA VAL A 44 16.65 23.13 8.58
C VAL A 44 15.30 22.86 7.88
N PRO A 45 14.85 23.68 6.90
CA PRO A 45 13.58 23.44 6.23
C PRO A 45 13.58 22.13 5.42
N LEU A 46 14.69 21.77 4.77
CA LEU A 46 14.81 20.52 4.01
C LEU A 46 14.70 19.28 4.91
N PHE A 47 15.35 19.31 6.07
CA PHE A 47 15.25 18.20 7.04
C PHE A 47 13.85 18.10 7.66
N GLN A 48 13.20 19.24 7.96
CA GLN A 48 11.81 19.25 8.43
C GLN A 48 10.85 18.66 7.40
N GLN A 49 11.01 19.02 6.12
CA GLN A 49 10.22 18.45 5.05
C GLN A 49 10.43 16.93 4.96
N HIS A 50 11.68 16.48 4.98
CA HIS A 50 12.00 15.05 4.94
C HIS A 50 11.40 14.28 6.13
N LEU A 51 11.44 14.85 7.34
CA LEU A 51 10.80 14.25 8.52
C LEU A 51 9.27 14.15 8.37
N GLN A 52 8.63 15.17 7.79
CA GLN A 52 7.18 15.16 7.54
C GLN A 52 6.82 14.08 6.51
N GLU A 53 7.58 13.96 5.43
CA GLU A 53 7.41 12.91 4.42
C GLU A 53 7.60 11.52 5.04
N ALA A 54 8.66 11.30 5.81
CA ALA A 54 8.92 10.04 6.50
C ALA A 54 7.80 9.69 7.51
N GLN A 55 7.30 10.68 8.25
CA GLN A 55 6.16 10.47 9.15
C GLN A 55 4.86 10.13 8.41
N GLN A 56 4.62 10.72 7.24
CA GLN A 56 3.45 10.40 6.42
C GLN A 56 3.56 8.99 5.86
N GLN A 57 4.73 8.63 5.30
CA GLN A 57 5.00 7.27 4.81
C GLN A 57 4.86 6.23 5.92
N GLY A 58 5.39 6.50 7.12
CA GLY A 58 5.27 5.60 8.26
C GLY A 58 3.83 5.41 8.73
N ARG A 59 3.00 6.47 8.68
CA ARG A 59 1.56 6.36 8.96
C ARG A 59 0.83 5.52 7.92
N GLU A 60 1.16 5.70 6.64
CA GLU A 60 0.54 4.95 5.55
C GLU A 60 0.90 3.46 5.63
N GLN A 61 2.19 3.14 5.76
CA GLN A 61 2.66 1.77 5.93
C GLN A 61 2.06 1.10 7.18
N GLY A 62 1.98 1.83 8.30
CA GLY A 62 1.36 1.34 9.52
C GLY A 62 -0.14 1.08 9.36
N ARG A 63 -0.84 1.91 8.58
CA ARG A 63 -2.26 1.72 8.23
C ARG A 63 -2.44 0.46 7.38
N GLU A 64 -1.66 0.31 6.33
CA GLU A 64 -1.74 -0.86 5.44
C GLU A 64 -1.43 -2.15 6.22
N GLU A 65 -0.32 -2.21 6.95
CA GLU A 65 0.02 -3.40 7.73
C GLU A 65 -1.03 -3.70 8.80
N GLY A 66 -1.58 -2.67 9.46
CA GLY A 66 -2.69 -2.82 10.39
C GLY A 66 -3.95 -3.40 9.74
N GLN A 67 -4.36 -2.88 8.58
CA GLN A 67 -5.51 -3.40 7.83
C GLN A 67 -5.29 -4.85 7.38
N ARG A 68 -4.07 -5.18 6.94
CA ARG A 68 -3.69 -6.54 6.55
C ARG A 68 -3.89 -7.53 7.69
N LEU A 69 -3.36 -7.19 8.88
CA LEU A 69 -3.48 -8.03 10.08
C LEU A 69 -4.93 -8.17 10.56
N ILE A 70 -5.70 -7.08 10.54
CA ILE A 70 -7.12 -7.10 10.91
C ILE A 70 -7.89 -8.04 9.96
N LEU A 71 -7.67 -7.90 8.66
CA LEU A 71 -8.34 -8.73 7.65
C LEU A 71 -7.96 -10.20 7.78
N GLU A 72 -6.67 -10.50 7.88
CA GLU A 72 -6.18 -11.87 8.01
C GLU A 72 -6.77 -12.53 9.25
N SER A 73 -6.70 -11.87 10.41
CA SER A 73 -7.27 -12.37 11.66
C SER A 73 -8.79 -12.53 11.56
N PHE A 74 -9.49 -11.58 10.96
CA PHE A 74 -10.94 -11.64 10.77
C PHE A 74 -11.35 -12.86 9.95
N LEU A 75 -10.67 -13.09 8.82
CA LEU A 75 -10.96 -14.21 7.94
C LEU A 75 -10.61 -15.55 8.60
N GLN A 76 -9.47 -15.63 9.31
CA GLN A 76 -9.08 -16.85 10.03
C GLN A 76 -10.08 -17.22 11.13
N VAL A 77 -10.53 -16.24 11.92
CA VAL A 77 -11.49 -16.48 13.02
C VAL A 77 -12.85 -16.94 12.48
N ARG A 78 -13.29 -16.40 11.34
CA ARG A 78 -14.62 -16.72 10.79
C ARG A 78 -14.65 -17.93 9.87
N PHE A 79 -13.65 -18.07 9.00
CA PHE A 79 -13.67 -19.02 7.88
C PHE A 79 -12.58 -20.11 8.02
N GLY A 80 -11.80 -20.07 9.10
CA GLY A 80 -10.72 -21.01 9.39
C GLY A 80 -9.50 -20.75 8.51
N ASP A 81 -8.75 -21.80 8.21
CA ASP A 81 -7.52 -21.70 7.42
C ASP A 81 -7.76 -21.06 6.05
N LEU A 82 -6.91 -20.08 5.73
CA LEU A 82 -6.94 -19.36 4.47
C LEU A 82 -6.13 -20.13 3.42
N ASP A 83 -6.74 -20.38 2.29
CA ASP A 83 -6.07 -20.98 1.15
C ASP A 83 -5.09 -19.98 0.49
N PRO A 84 -4.09 -20.47 -0.26
CA PRO A 84 -3.09 -19.61 -0.89
C PRO A 84 -3.67 -18.55 -1.81
N LEU A 85 -4.80 -18.83 -2.48
CA LEU A 85 -5.45 -17.88 -3.38
C LEU A 85 -6.03 -16.73 -2.57
N THR A 86 -6.76 -17.00 -1.48
CA THR A 86 -7.28 -15.96 -0.58
C THR A 86 -6.17 -15.07 -0.02
N LEU A 87 -5.02 -15.65 0.34
CA LEU A 87 -3.87 -14.89 0.87
C LEU A 87 -3.32 -13.86 -0.12
N THR A 88 -3.41 -14.10 -1.44
CA THR A 88 -2.92 -13.15 -2.45
C THR A 88 -3.66 -11.81 -2.44
N PHE A 89 -4.91 -11.81 -1.98
CA PHE A 89 -5.73 -10.60 -1.90
C PHE A 89 -5.45 -9.73 -0.67
N LEU A 90 -4.77 -10.25 0.36
CA LEU A 90 -4.59 -9.49 1.62
C LEU A 90 -3.85 -8.17 1.41
N ARG A 91 -2.80 -8.18 0.58
CA ARG A 91 -2.00 -6.98 0.28
C ARG A 91 -2.79 -5.90 -0.50
N PRO A 92 -3.44 -6.19 -1.63
CA PRO A 92 -4.20 -5.16 -2.34
C PRO A 92 -5.40 -4.66 -1.53
N ILE A 93 -6.02 -5.52 -0.71
CA ILE A 93 -7.13 -5.11 0.18
C ILE A 93 -6.64 -4.21 1.31
N SER A 94 -5.43 -4.44 1.85
CA SER A 94 -4.89 -3.57 2.89
C SER A 94 -4.50 -2.18 2.40
N ALA A 95 -4.33 -2.01 1.09
CA ALA A 95 -4.10 -0.71 0.46
C ALA A 95 -5.39 0.10 0.28
N LEU A 96 -6.57 -0.49 0.49
CA LEU A 96 -7.85 0.18 0.31
C LEU A 96 -7.99 1.42 1.22
N PRO A 97 -8.71 2.46 0.78
CA PRO A 97 -9.14 3.54 1.66
C PRO A 97 -9.91 2.99 2.87
N THR A 98 -9.73 3.60 4.04
CA THR A 98 -10.33 3.14 5.32
C THR A 98 -11.84 2.92 5.24
N ALA A 99 -12.57 3.77 4.51
CA ALA A 99 -14.01 3.64 4.34
C ALA A 99 -14.38 2.37 3.55
N GLU A 100 -13.68 2.09 2.45
CA GLU A 100 -13.89 0.92 1.60
C GLU A 100 -13.51 -0.37 2.34
N PHE A 101 -12.38 -0.35 3.05
CA PHE A 101 -11.97 -1.47 3.90
C PHE A 101 -13.01 -1.79 4.97
N THR A 102 -13.56 -0.78 5.65
CA THR A 102 -14.60 -0.97 6.67
C THR A 102 -15.87 -1.56 6.07
N MET A 103 -16.29 -1.06 4.90
CA MET A 103 -17.46 -1.59 4.19
C MET A 103 -17.26 -3.06 3.79
N LEU A 104 -16.07 -3.42 3.31
CA LEU A 104 -15.71 -4.81 2.99
C LEU A 104 -15.81 -5.72 4.22
N LEU A 105 -15.28 -5.30 5.37
CA LEU A 105 -15.39 -6.07 6.62
C LEU A 105 -16.85 -6.30 7.02
N VAL A 106 -17.70 -5.29 6.86
CA VAL A 106 -19.15 -5.44 7.10
C VAL A 106 -19.76 -6.44 6.12
N GLN A 107 -19.44 -6.37 4.82
CA GLN A 107 -19.94 -7.31 3.83
C GLN A 107 -19.50 -8.75 4.12
N LEU A 108 -18.21 -8.96 4.41
CA LEU A 108 -17.66 -10.26 4.82
C LEU A 108 -18.33 -10.78 6.09
N SER A 109 -18.73 -9.89 7.01
CA SER A 109 -19.42 -10.28 8.24
C SER A 109 -20.84 -10.82 8.01
N MET A 110 -21.46 -10.45 6.89
CA MET A 110 -22.80 -10.90 6.52
C MET A 110 -22.78 -12.22 5.75
N LEU A 111 -21.61 -12.71 5.35
CA LEU A 111 -21.51 -13.99 4.64
C LEU A 111 -21.76 -15.18 5.58
N PRO A 112 -22.49 -16.22 5.10
CA PRO A 112 -22.70 -17.44 5.86
C PRO A 112 -21.38 -18.17 6.16
N ILE A 113 -21.35 -18.91 7.26
CA ILE A 113 -20.20 -19.69 7.70
C ILE A 113 -20.38 -21.14 7.20
N ALA A 114 -20.14 -21.40 5.92
CA ALA A 114 -20.01 -22.76 5.39
C ALA A 114 -18.80 -22.90 4.46
N GLN A 115 -18.21 -24.09 4.37
CA GLN A 115 -16.98 -24.33 3.58
C GLN A 115 -17.17 -24.09 2.08
N THR A 116 -18.39 -24.29 1.55
CA THR A 116 -18.77 -23.98 0.17
C THR A 116 -18.76 -22.47 -0.10
N ASP A 117 -18.82 -21.63 0.95
CA ASP A 117 -18.94 -20.18 0.84
C ASP A 117 -17.57 -19.46 0.74
N ARG A 118 -16.45 -20.20 0.78
CA ARG A 118 -15.11 -19.61 0.53
C ARG A 118 -15.00 -18.96 -0.84
N GLN A 119 -15.75 -19.47 -1.82
CA GLN A 119 -15.84 -18.82 -3.14
C GLN A 119 -16.54 -17.46 -3.06
N GLN A 120 -17.52 -17.27 -2.17
CA GLN A 120 -18.15 -15.96 -1.95
C GLN A 120 -17.17 -14.97 -1.31
N VAL A 121 -16.34 -15.44 -0.38
CA VAL A 121 -15.24 -14.64 0.19
C VAL A 121 -14.29 -14.21 -0.93
N GLN A 122 -13.78 -15.16 -1.73
CA GLN A 122 -12.87 -14.88 -2.83
C GLN A 122 -13.47 -13.93 -3.88
N ASN A 123 -14.74 -14.12 -4.24
CA ASN A 123 -15.46 -13.23 -5.15
C ASN A 123 -15.52 -11.81 -4.60
N LEU A 124 -15.87 -11.65 -3.32
CA LEU A 124 -15.98 -10.33 -2.69
C LEU A 124 -14.62 -9.63 -2.57
N LEU A 125 -13.56 -10.38 -2.24
CA LEU A 125 -12.19 -9.84 -2.22
C LEU A 125 -11.75 -9.40 -3.62
N ALA A 126 -11.96 -10.26 -4.64
CA ALA A 126 -11.65 -9.92 -6.02
C ALA A 126 -12.43 -8.69 -6.51
N GLU A 127 -13.73 -8.64 -6.22
CA GLU A 127 -14.59 -7.51 -6.56
C GLU A 127 -14.09 -6.21 -5.91
N SER A 128 -13.71 -6.26 -4.63
CA SER A 128 -13.22 -5.10 -3.91
C SER A 128 -11.90 -4.58 -4.49
N VAL A 129 -10.96 -5.46 -4.83
CA VAL A 129 -9.70 -5.07 -5.49
C VAL A 129 -9.97 -4.39 -6.82
N LEU A 130 -10.81 -4.99 -7.66
CA LEU A 130 -11.08 -4.44 -8.98
C LEU A 130 -11.90 -3.15 -8.91
N SER A 131 -12.86 -3.06 -8.00
CA SER A 131 -13.66 -1.86 -7.79
C SER A 131 -12.80 -0.69 -7.32
N ASN A 132 -11.87 -0.93 -6.38
CA ASN A 132 -10.95 0.10 -5.93
C ASN A 132 -10.08 0.64 -7.09
N ARG A 133 -9.64 -0.22 -8.01
CA ARG A 133 -8.88 0.23 -9.19
C ARG A 133 -9.79 0.93 -10.21
N PHE A 134 -10.81 0.25 -10.70
CA PHE A 134 -11.50 0.58 -11.95
C PHE A 134 -12.83 1.29 -11.75
N SER A 135 -13.18 1.69 -10.53
CA SER A 135 -14.42 2.39 -10.18
C SER A 135 -14.70 3.64 -11.02
N ALA A 136 -13.66 4.39 -11.43
CA ALA A 136 -13.81 5.59 -12.26
C ALA A 136 -13.93 5.33 -13.77
N SER A 137 -13.57 4.12 -14.24
CA SER A 137 -13.48 3.77 -15.67
C SER A 137 -14.60 2.85 -16.15
N ALA A 138 -15.55 2.48 -15.29
CA ALA A 138 -16.62 1.54 -15.61
C ALA A 138 -17.69 2.17 -16.51
N GLN A 139 -17.51 2.09 -17.83
CA GLN A 139 -18.64 2.10 -18.75
C GLN A 139 -19.50 0.86 -18.48
N VAL A 140 -20.83 0.99 -18.62
CA VAL A 140 -21.83 -0.02 -18.20
C VAL A 140 -21.56 -1.42 -18.79
N GLU A 141 -20.92 -1.49 -19.96
CA GLU A 141 -20.66 -2.74 -20.71
C GLU A 141 -19.38 -3.48 -20.29
N GLN A 142 -18.41 -2.79 -19.67
CA GLN A 142 -17.10 -3.36 -19.29
C GLN A 142 -16.93 -3.37 -17.78
N ARG A 143 -17.87 -4.00 -17.06
CA ARG A 143 -17.76 -4.07 -15.61
C ARG A 143 -16.60 -5.00 -15.21
N PRO A 144 -15.69 -4.56 -14.32
CA PRO A 144 -14.61 -5.38 -13.81
C PRO A 144 -15.10 -6.67 -13.13
N VAL A 145 -16.34 -6.67 -12.61
CA VAL A 145 -16.98 -7.83 -11.97
C VAL A 145 -17.05 -9.04 -12.91
N ASN A 146 -17.14 -8.83 -14.23
CA ASN A 146 -17.19 -9.93 -15.21
C ASN A 146 -15.86 -10.71 -15.31
N LEU A 147 -14.75 -10.13 -14.82
CA LEU A 147 -13.41 -10.71 -14.88
C LEU A 147 -13.07 -11.52 -13.62
N ILE A 148 -13.93 -11.50 -12.60
CA ILE A 148 -13.72 -12.24 -11.35
C ILE A 148 -13.54 -13.74 -11.60
N PRO A 149 -14.37 -14.43 -12.41
CA PRO A 149 -14.18 -15.85 -12.66
C PRO A 149 -12.81 -16.16 -13.26
N ASP A 150 -12.34 -15.35 -14.22
CA ASP A 150 -11.05 -15.54 -14.88
C ASP A 150 -9.88 -15.27 -13.92
N LEU A 151 -10.01 -14.28 -13.04
CA LEU A 151 -9.01 -14.01 -12.00
C LEU A 151 -8.90 -15.14 -10.99
N LEU A 152 -10.04 -15.68 -10.55
CA LEU A 152 -10.08 -16.78 -9.59
C LEU A 152 -9.71 -18.13 -10.21
N ALA A 153 -9.71 -18.25 -11.54
CA ALA A 153 -9.21 -19.42 -12.26
C ALA A 153 -7.68 -19.47 -12.33
N LEU A 154 -6.98 -18.35 -12.07
CA LEU A 154 -5.52 -18.29 -12.09
C LEU A 154 -4.89 -19.08 -10.92
N SER A 155 -3.66 -19.57 -11.14
CA SER A 155 -2.85 -20.07 -10.03
C SER A 155 -2.48 -18.94 -9.06
N PRO A 156 -2.24 -19.24 -7.77
CA PRO A 156 -1.89 -18.22 -6.78
C PRO A 156 -0.66 -17.40 -7.16
N GLU A 157 0.33 -18.01 -7.81
CA GLU A 157 1.53 -17.33 -8.30
C GLU A 157 1.21 -16.31 -9.40
N ASN A 158 0.40 -16.73 -10.37
CA ASN A 158 -0.02 -15.87 -11.47
C ASN A 158 -0.93 -14.73 -11.02
N LEU A 159 -1.83 -15.03 -10.08
CA LEU A 159 -2.68 -14.02 -9.46
C LEU A 159 -1.85 -13.02 -8.66
N SER A 160 -0.90 -13.48 -7.84
CA SER A 160 -0.01 -12.60 -7.08
C SER A 160 0.80 -11.67 -8.00
N LEU A 161 1.31 -12.18 -9.13
CA LEU A 161 2.04 -11.37 -10.09
C LEU A 161 1.12 -10.30 -10.69
N LEU A 162 -0.06 -10.70 -11.17
CA LEU A 162 -1.04 -9.79 -11.77
C LEU A 162 -1.49 -8.71 -10.77
N LEU A 163 -1.79 -9.08 -9.53
CA LEU A 163 -2.19 -8.14 -8.47
C LEU A 163 -1.09 -7.13 -8.11
N SER A 164 0.19 -7.52 -8.24
CA SER A 164 1.31 -6.60 -8.02
C SER A 164 1.46 -5.54 -9.12
N GLU A 165 1.04 -5.86 -10.35
CA GLU A 165 1.10 -4.97 -11.51
C GLU A 165 -0.20 -4.18 -11.71
N LEU A 166 -1.28 -4.61 -11.07
CA LEU A 166 -2.63 -4.05 -11.18
C LEU A 166 -2.72 -2.53 -10.97
N PRO A 167 -1.96 -1.88 -10.05
CA PRO A 167 -1.98 -0.42 -9.90
C PRO A 167 -1.56 0.34 -11.17
N GLN A 168 -0.79 -0.30 -12.05
CA GLN A 168 -0.25 0.30 -13.27
C GLN A 168 -1.00 -0.13 -14.54
N LEU A 169 -1.81 -1.20 -14.47
CA LEU A 169 -2.56 -1.71 -15.62
C LEU A 169 -3.81 -0.90 -15.95
N SER A 170 -4.10 -0.78 -17.24
CA SER A 170 -5.41 -0.37 -17.74
C SER A 170 -6.42 -1.53 -17.71
N LEU A 171 -7.71 -1.21 -17.83
CA LEU A 171 -8.75 -2.24 -17.90
C LEU A 171 -8.61 -3.10 -19.16
N GLU A 172 -8.25 -2.50 -20.30
CA GLU A 172 -8.04 -3.19 -21.57
C GLU A 172 -6.86 -4.17 -21.50
N ASP A 173 -5.73 -3.75 -20.93
CA ASP A 173 -4.56 -4.62 -20.76
C ASP A 173 -4.85 -5.79 -19.81
N LEU A 174 -5.63 -5.54 -18.76
CA LEU A 174 -6.05 -6.57 -17.81
C LEU A 174 -6.91 -7.62 -18.53
N MET A 175 -7.88 -7.20 -19.34
CA MET A 175 -8.71 -8.10 -20.14
C MET A 175 -7.88 -8.92 -21.14
N ALA A 176 -6.95 -8.27 -21.85
CA ALA A 176 -6.06 -8.96 -22.79
C ALA A 176 -5.25 -10.06 -22.09
N ARG A 177 -4.65 -9.76 -20.94
CA ARG A 177 -3.85 -10.73 -20.16
C ARG A 177 -4.66 -11.87 -19.58
N LEU A 178 -5.90 -11.62 -19.15
CA LEU A 178 -6.79 -12.67 -18.67
C LEU A 178 -7.27 -13.56 -19.83
N SER A 179 -7.45 -12.99 -21.02
CA SER A 179 -7.84 -13.74 -22.23
C SER A 179 -6.71 -14.64 -22.75
N GLU A 180 -5.46 -14.19 -22.65
CA GLU A 180 -4.27 -14.99 -23.04
C GLU A 180 -3.94 -16.11 -22.06
N ARG A 181 -4.41 -16.02 -20.81
CA ARG A 181 -4.12 -16.96 -19.73
C ARG A 181 -5.26 -17.96 -19.44
N SER A 182 -6.42 -17.77 -20.07
CA SER A 182 -7.60 -18.65 -19.94
C SER A 182 -7.69 -19.74 -21.03
N THR A 183 -6.74 -19.80 -21.96
CA THR A 183 -6.56 -20.86 -22.97
C THR A 183 -5.43 -21.81 -22.61
#